data_AF-A0A9Q8SUM7-F1
#
_entry.id   AF-A0A9Q8SUM7-F1
#
_cell.length_a   1.000
_cell.length_b   1.000
_cell.length_c   1.000
_cell.angle_alpha   90.00
_cell.angle_beta   90.00
_cell.angle_gamma   90.00
#
_symmetry.space_group_name_H-M   'P 1'
#
loop_
_entity.id
_entity.type
_entity.pdbx_description
1 polymer ?
#
loop_
_entity_poly.entity_id
_entity_poly.type
_entity_poly.pdbx_seq_one_letter_code
_entity_poly.pdbx_strand_id
1 'polypeptide(L)'
;MPSLKERFPVLFLGEWEAVTLLVRECCMMRVVNELSDKPQWWLKVKDDSIAAKWKSEALTIDWASYIENAHFTPSMADACISELRKKAEVYEQTGLMPVYDYCTAVIKSDSILTPEFAKCIQDTVKPLEDVPSNCKDWHPNSNYQVLDLVHPSLWPLVYGSSKVLHDRTIGVDDALDYCDMGTTIRQPTKAEATLSPATSWRSTSRNKVLSREFQWLPCDVDLDRITGKAKIASYINNLHPVEQAHLYPIIEKLIEKSLPAWDLIYNWEDKFAIQRLVTSNVQKPVCPCPEICGRRRACRPQARPLAEGEVPRNRKDLGRNARDKAWFRETHGPALPDADPEAKDYVKFAASDIRSSGFFGCKDRCQVIVKLANIHLTPENPEYKGGSWHTEGLLNEHIVSTALYYYDCENITDCTLNFRTCANREDLDDSGSRTSLDYEQYDWWSIKQAFAIEPRGHTFQNVGSVQTKGGRALFFPNLL
;
A
#
# COMPACT_ATOMS: atom_id res chain seq x y z
N MET A 1 24.88 -5.12 5.86
CA MET A 1 23.87 -4.57 4.92
C MET A 1 24.15 -5.16 3.55
N PRO A 2 23.15 -5.75 2.89
CA PRO A 2 23.26 -6.15 1.49
C PRO A 2 23.62 -4.96 0.61
N SER A 3 24.18 -5.24 -0.57
CA SER A 3 24.48 -4.17 -1.53
C SER A 3 23.20 -3.49 -2.00
N LEU A 4 23.32 -2.25 -2.51
CA LEU A 4 22.16 -1.48 -2.99
C LEU A 4 21.36 -2.20 -4.08
N LYS A 5 22.00 -3.09 -4.84
CA LYS A 5 21.37 -3.89 -5.91
C LYS A 5 20.65 -5.14 -5.41
N GLU A 6 20.90 -5.56 -4.18
CA GLU A 6 20.40 -6.82 -3.60
C GLU A 6 19.33 -6.57 -2.52
N ARG A 7 19.07 -5.32 -2.17
CA ARG A 7 18.05 -4.96 -1.20
C ARG A 7 16.75 -4.58 -1.88
N PHE A 8 15.64 -5.04 -1.30
CA PHE A 8 14.33 -4.52 -1.63
C PHE A 8 14.22 -3.07 -1.13
N PRO A 9 13.63 -2.14 -1.90
CA PRO A 9 13.54 -0.75 -1.51
C PRO A 9 12.71 -0.57 -0.23
N VAL A 10 12.98 0.52 0.49
CA VAL A 10 12.22 0.93 1.67
C VAL A 10 11.67 2.34 1.43
N LEU A 11 10.38 2.52 1.72
CA LEU A 11 9.60 3.72 1.39
C LEU A 11 10.25 5.06 1.80
N PHE A 12 11.00 5.11 2.90
CA PHE A 12 11.50 6.36 3.50
C PHE A 12 12.97 6.69 3.22
N LEU A 13 13.65 5.90 2.38
CA LEU A 13 15.09 6.08 2.11
C LEU A 13 15.41 6.80 0.79
N GLY A 14 14.38 7.16 0.01
CA GLY A 14 14.55 7.78 -1.31
C GLY A 14 15.15 6.82 -2.34
N GLU A 15 15.07 5.51 -2.09
CA GLU A 15 15.52 4.45 -2.99
C GLU A 15 14.43 4.04 -3.97
N TRP A 16 13.18 4.37 -3.64
CA TRP A 16 11.99 4.10 -4.42
C TRP A 16 10.95 5.17 -4.11
N GLU A 17 10.31 5.67 -5.16
CA GLU A 17 9.21 6.61 -5.08
C GLU A 17 8.17 6.20 -6.13
N ALA A 18 6.90 6.29 -5.74
CA ALA A 18 5.79 5.98 -6.63
C ALA A 18 5.57 7.13 -7.63
N VAL A 19 5.06 6.83 -8.83
CA VAL A 19 4.58 7.88 -9.74
C VAL A 19 3.52 8.73 -9.03
N THR A 20 3.54 10.04 -9.27
CA THR A 20 2.59 10.94 -8.61
C THR A 20 1.19 10.72 -9.16
N LEU A 21 0.27 10.28 -8.31
CA LEU A 21 -1.11 10.01 -8.69
C LEU A 21 -1.91 11.29 -8.93
N LEU A 22 -2.71 11.28 -10.00
CA LEU A 22 -3.73 12.29 -10.21
C LEU A 22 -4.92 12.10 -9.26
N VAL A 23 -5.57 13.20 -8.87
CA VAL A 23 -6.80 13.18 -8.05
C VAL A 23 -7.85 12.26 -8.67
N ARG A 24 -8.03 12.35 -9.99
CA ARG A 24 -8.95 11.50 -10.76
C ARG A 24 -8.60 10.02 -10.65
N GLU A 25 -7.31 9.67 -10.72
CA GLU A 25 -6.88 8.27 -10.63
C GLU A 25 -7.09 7.70 -9.23
N CYS A 26 -6.84 8.48 -8.17
CA CYS A 26 -7.20 8.09 -6.81
C CYS A 26 -8.71 7.79 -6.67
N CYS A 27 -9.58 8.60 -7.29
CA CYS A 27 -11.02 8.34 -7.31
C CYS A 27 -11.36 7.04 -8.04
N MET A 28 -10.74 6.77 -9.19
CA MET A 28 -10.95 5.52 -9.95
C MET A 28 -10.55 4.30 -9.13
N MET A 29 -9.37 4.31 -8.51
CA MET A 29 -8.90 3.22 -7.65
C MET A 29 -9.84 2.98 -6.46
N ARG A 30 -10.39 4.05 -5.87
CA ARG A 30 -11.42 3.93 -4.83
C ARG A 30 -12.68 3.23 -5.35
N VAL A 31 -13.21 3.62 -6.51
CA VAL A 31 -14.38 2.94 -7.11
C VAL A 31 -14.11 1.46 -7.35
N VAL A 32 -12.95 1.13 -7.94
CA VAL A 32 -12.56 -0.27 -8.19
C VAL A 32 -12.49 -1.06 -6.88
N ASN A 33 -11.93 -0.49 -5.81
CA ASN A 33 -11.86 -1.14 -4.51
C ASN A 33 -13.26 -1.35 -3.90
N GLU A 34 -14.09 -0.32 -3.83
CA GLU A 34 -15.42 -0.38 -3.21
C GLU A 34 -16.38 -1.32 -3.96
N LEU A 35 -16.38 -1.28 -5.30
CA LEU A 35 -17.20 -2.19 -6.09
C LEU A 35 -16.75 -3.66 -5.94
N SER A 36 -15.45 -3.90 -5.79
CA SER A 36 -14.92 -5.25 -5.56
C SER A 36 -15.07 -5.76 -4.12
N ASP A 37 -15.62 -4.95 -3.21
CA ASP A 37 -16.08 -5.41 -1.89
C ASP A 37 -17.53 -5.88 -1.87
N LYS A 38 -18.31 -5.58 -2.91
CA LYS A 38 -19.69 -6.06 -3.02
C LYS A 38 -19.73 -7.59 -3.15
N PRO A 39 -20.69 -8.29 -2.50
CA PRO A 39 -20.82 -9.73 -2.65
C PRO A 39 -21.01 -10.14 -4.11
N GLN A 40 -20.25 -11.14 -4.56
CA GLN A 40 -20.29 -11.68 -5.92
C GLN A 40 -20.04 -10.62 -7.01
N TRP A 41 -19.22 -9.60 -6.72
CA TRP A 41 -18.95 -8.51 -7.66
C TRP A 41 -18.47 -9.00 -9.04
N TRP A 42 -17.66 -10.06 -9.09
CA TRP A 42 -17.07 -10.61 -10.32
C TRP A 42 -18.12 -11.22 -11.26
N LEU A 43 -19.26 -11.67 -10.73
CA LEU A 43 -20.41 -12.10 -11.51
C LEU A 43 -21.28 -10.90 -11.89
N LYS A 44 -21.54 -10.02 -10.92
CA LYS A 44 -22.45 -8.88 -11.07
C LYS A 44 -21.95 -7.81 -12.04
N VAL A 45 -20.64 -7.62 -12.17
CA VAL A 45 -20.05 -6.66 -13.12
C VAL A 45 -20.30 -7.07 -14.59
N LYS A 46 -20.55 -8.36 -14.84
CA LYS A 46 -20.87 -8.90 -16.17
C LYS A 46 -22.31 -8.57 -16.58
N ASP A 47 -23.18 -8.20 -15.64
CA ASP A 47 -24.56 -7.76 -15.91
C ASP A 47 -24.59 -6.26 -16.23
N ASP A 48 -25.04 -5.91 -17.44
CA ASP A 48 -25.07 -4.52 -17.90
C ASP A 48 -26.00 -3.62 -17.08
N SER A 49 -27.10 -4.16 -16.55
CA SER A 49 -28.05 -3.40 -15.74
C SER A 49 -27.47 -3.05 -14.37
N ILE A 50 -26.75 -4.00 -13.76
CA ILE A 50 -26.06 -3.78 -12.49
C ILE A 50 -24.88 -2.82 -12.69
N ALA A 51 -24.09 -3.03 -13.74
CA ALA A 51 -22.99 -2.16 -14.08
C ALA A 51 -23.46 -0.71 -14.34
N ALA A 52 -24.57 -0.51 -15.07
CA ALA A 52 -25.17 0.80 -15.29
C ALA A 52 -25.59 1.49 -13.98
N LYS A 53 -26.13 0.71 -13.03
CA LYS A 53 -26.47 1.20 -11.69
C LYS A 53 -25.23 1.64 -10.91
N TRP A 54 -24.17 0.83 -10.88
CA TRP A 54 -22.92 1.17 -10.21
C TRP A 54 -22.25 2.42 -10.79
N LYS A 55 -22.29 2.59 -12.12
CA LYS A 55 -21.80 3.82 -12.77
C LYS A 55 -22.60 5.05 -12.31
N SER A 56 -23.92 4.93 -12.27
CA SER A 56 -24.80 6.00 -11.79
C SER A 56 -24.52 6.35 -10.31
N GLU A 57 -24.33 5.35 -9.45
CA GLU A 57 -23.97 5.54 -8.05
C GLU A 57 -22.63 6.29 -7.92
N ALA A 58 -21.59 5.87 -8.66
CA ALA A 58 -20.27 6.51 -8.62
C ALA A 58 -20.29 8.00 -9.04
N LEU A 59 -21.17 8.37 -9.97
CA LEU A 59 -21.34 9.77 -10.41
C LEU A 59 -22.05 10.66 -9.38
N THR A 60 -22.73 10.07 -8.39
CA THR A 60 -23.45 10.81 -7.34
C THR A 60 -22.65 11.01 -6.05
N ILE A 61 -21.48 10.37 -5.94
CA ILE A 61 -20.60 10.51 -4.78
C ILE A 61 -20.11 11.96 -4.67
N ASP A 62 -20.14 12.51 -3.46
CA ASP A 62 -19.48 13.78 -3.15
C ASP A 62 -17.96 13.59 -3.12
N TRP A 63 -17.35 13.58 -4.30
CA TRP A 63 -15.91 13.37 -4.47
C TRP A 63 -15.08 14.45 -3.79
N ALA A 64 -15.58 15.68 -3.68
CA ALA A 64 -14.88 16.77 -3.02
C ALA A 64 -14.71 16.54 -1.51
N SER A 65 -15.59 15.74 -0.89
CA SER A 65 -15.44 15.29 0.50
C SER A 65 -14.34 14.22 0.68
N TYR A 66 -14.01 13.49 -0.39
CA TYR A 66 -12.97 12.48 -0.39
C TYR A 66 -11.57 13.08 -0.60
N ILE A 67 -11.40 13.82 -1.69
CA ILE A 67 -10.18 14.57 -2.00
C ILE A 67 -10.62 15.95 -2.46
N GLU A 68 -10.03 16.99 -1.89
CA GLU A 68 -10.35 18.38 -2.25
C GLU A 68 -10.19 18.58 -3.78
N ASN A 69 -11.20 19.16 -4.43
CA ASN A 69 -11.25 19.39 -5.88
C ASN A 69 -11.37 18.12 -6.74
N ALA A 70 -11.74 16.98 -6.16
CA ALA A 70 -11.98 15.79 -6.94
C ALA A 70 -13.21 15.90 -7.83
N HIS A 71 -13.07 15.36 -9.04
CA HIS A 71 -14.10 15.27 -10.06
C HIS A 71 -14.09 13.86 -10.63
N PHE A 72 -15.26 13.29 -10.88
CA PHE A 72 -15.42 11.96 -11.46
C PHE A 72 -16.32 12.04 -12.69
N THR A 73 -15.84 11.58 -13.84
CA THR A 73 -16.53 11.72 -15.12
C THR A 73 -17.26 10.42 -15.51
N PRO A 74 -18.21 10.47 -16.45
CA PRO A 74 -18.79 9.27 -17.04
C PRO A 74 -17.75 8.33 -17.64
N SER A 75 -16.73 8.86 -18.33
CA SER A 75 -15.64 8.09 -18.92
C SER A 75 -14.85 7.32 -17.85
N MET A 76 -14.60 7.94 -16.69
CA MET A 76 -13.96 7.27 -15.54
C MET A 76 -14.84 6.14 -15.00
N ALA A 77 -16.15 6.34 -14.91
CA ALA A 77 -17.08 5.30 -14.48
C ALA A 77 -17.09 4.11 -15.44
N ASP A 78 -17.14 4.38 -16.75
CA ASP A 78 -17.08 3.36 -17.80
C ASP A 78 -15.75 2.58 -17.75
N ALA A 79 -14.62 3.29 -17.64
CA ALA A 79 -13.30 2.69 -17.51
C ALA A 79 -13.18 1.79 -16.26
N CYS A 80 -13.68 2.21 -15.10
CA CYS A 80 -13.68 1.38 -13.89
C CYS A 80 -14.48 0.07 -14.08
N ILE A 81 -15.62 0.11 -14.79
CA ILE A 81 -16.39 -1.10 -15.10
C ILE A 81 -15.63 -1.99 -16.09
N SER A 82 -15.05 -1.43 -17.15
CA SER A 82 -14.22 -2.19 -18.11
C SER A 82 -13.04 -2.87 -17.41
N GLU A 83 -12.36 -2.16 -16.51
CA GLU A 83 -11.28 -2.70 -15.68
C GLU A 83 -11.76 -3.84 -14.79
N LEU A 84 -12.87 -3.64 -14.05
CA LEU A 84 -13.44 -4.65 -13.17
C LEU A 84 -13.86 -5.91 -13.93
N ARG A 85 -14.37 -5.80 -15.16
CA ARG A 85 -14.70 -6.97 -15.99
C ARG A 85 -13.48 -7.82 -16.28
N LYS A 86 -12.36 -7.20 -16.66
CA LYS A 86 -11.09 -7.92 -16.88
C LYS A 86 -10.57 -8.54 -15.58
N LYS A 87 -10.59 -7.79 -14.48
CA LYS A 87 -10.17 -8.31 -13.16
C LYS A 87 -11.06 -9.43 -12.66
N ALA A 88 -12.35 -9.44 -13.00
CA ALA A 88 -13.29 -10.50 -12.66
C ALA A 88 -12.89 -11.84 -13.30
N GLU A 89 -12.41 -11.84 -14.54
CA GLU A 89 -11.92 -13.06 -15.22
C GLU A 89 -10.71 -13.67 -14.51
N VAL A 90 -9.79 -12.82 -14.02
CA VAL A 90 -8.62 -13.27 -13.25
C VAL A 90 -9.03 -13.74 -11.85
N TYR A 91 -9.90 -12.99 -11.18
CA TYR A 91 -10.40 -13.33 -9.86
C TYR A 91 -11.14 -14.67 -9.85
N GLU A 92 -11.96 -14.96 -10.86
CA GLU A 92 -12.71 -16.21 -10.97
C GLU A 92 -11.79 -17.44 -11.06
N GLN A 93 -10.60 -17.28 -11.64
CA GLN A 93 -9.61 -18.35 -11.79
C GLN A 93 -8.67 -18.48 -10.59
N THR A 94 -8.40 -17.38 -9.88
CA THR A 94 -7.28 -17.32 -8.93
C THR A 94 -7.68 -16.92 -7.51
N GLY A 95 -8.84 -16.29 -7.35
CA GLY A 95 -9.30 -15.75 -6.08
C GLY A 95 -8.53 -14.52 -5.59
N LEU A 96 -7.64 -13.95 -6.40
CA LEU A 96 -6.83 -12.78 -6.05
C LEU A 96 -7.35 -11.52 -6.77
N MET A 97 -7.53 -10.44 -6.01
CA MET A 97 -8.01 -9.15 -6.52
C MET A 97 -7.02 -8.03 -6.18
N PRO A 98 -6.18 -7.61 -7.13
CA PRO A 98 -5.38 -6.40 -6.99
C PRO A 98 -6.25 -5.13 -6.98
N VAL A 99 -6.02 -4.30 -5.97
CA VAL A 99 -6.60 -2.97 -5.78
C VAL A 99 -5.50 -1.99 -5.44
N TYR A 100 -5.78 -0.70 -5.64
CA TYR A 100 -4.78 0.35 -5.47
C TYR A 100 -3.50 0.07 -6.28
N ASP A 101 -3.69 -0.53 -7.44
CA ASP A 101 -2.66 -1.09 -8.30
C ASP A 101 -2.22 -0.08 -9.35
N TYR A 102 -0.94 0.30 -9.29
CA TYR A 102 -0.28 1.23 -10.20
C TYR A 102 1.22 0.89 -10.25
N CYS A 103 2.12 1.58 -9.53
CA CYS A 103 3.53 1.19 -9.36
C CYS A 103 3.71 -0.10 -8.56
N THR A 104 2.81 -0.33 -7.62
CA THR A 104 2.70 -1.56 -6.85
C THR A 104 1.22 -1.83 -6.59
N ALA A 105 0.88 -2.88 -5.83
CA ALA A 105 -0.51 -3.25 -5.57
C ALA A 105 -0.74 -3.77 -4.15
N VAL A 106 -1.97 -3.59 -3.69
CA VAL A 106 -2.54 -4.34 -2.57
C VAL A 106 -3.41 -5.44 -3.16
N ILE A 107 -3.21 -6.69 -2.76
CA ILE A 107 -4.01 -7.82 -3.22
C ILE A 107 -4.94 -8.22 -2.08
N LYS A 108 -6.25 -8.31 -2.36
CA LYS A 108 -7.23 -8.89 -1.44
C LYS A 108 -7.75 -10.22 -1.96
N SER A 109 -8.07 -11.13 -1.05
CA SER A 109 -8.74 -12.40 -1.36
C SER A 109 -9.79 -12.73 -0.31
N ASP A 110 -11.02 -12.98 -0.77
CA ASP A 110 -12.14 -13.45 0.06
C ASP A 110 -12.37 -14.97 -0.10
N SER A 111 -11.45 -15.68 -0.77
CA SER A 111 -11.59 -17.12 -1.08
C SER A 111 -10.53 -18.01 -0.44
N ILE A 112 -9.41 -17.44 0.03
CA ILE A 112 -8.34 -18.20 0.68
C ILE A 112 -8.78 -18.76 2.04
N LEU A 113 -9.43 -17.94 2.86
CA LEU A 113 -9.92 -18.33 4.19
C LEU A 113 -11.36 -18.84 4.08
N THR A 114 -11.53 -20.11 3.71
CA THR A 114 -12.85 -20.75 3.80
C THR A 114 -13.29 -20.84 5.27
N PRO A 115 -14.60 -20.91 5.57
CA PRO A 115 -15.08 -21.05 6.94
C PRO A 115 -14.44 -22.23 7.69
N GLU A 116 -14.23 -23.36 7.01
CA GLU A 116 -13.61 -24.56 7.58
C GLU A 116 -12.13 -24.33 7.87
N PHE A 117 -11.42 -23.62 6.99
CA PHE A 117 -10.01 -23.32 7.19
C PHE A 117 -9.81 -22.28 8.29
N ALA A 118 -10.65 -21.23 8.34
CA ALA A 118 -10.68 -20.26 9.43
C ALA A 118 -10.94 -20.95 10.77
N LYS A 119 -11.92 -21.87 10.83
CA LYS A 119 -12.20 -22.65 12.03
C LYS A 119 -11.01 -23.53 12.44
N CYS A 120 -10.35 -24.16 11.49
CA CYS A 120 -9.13 -24.92 11.75
C CYS A 120 -8.01 -24.05 12.33
N ILE A 121 -7.82 -22.81 11.84
CA ILE A 121 -6.85 -21.86 12.40
C ILE A 121 -7.24 -21.52 13.84
N GLN A 122 -8.48 -21.13 14.09
CA GLN A 122 -8.98 -20.80 15.42
C GLN A 122 -8.74 -21.95 16.42
N ASP A 123 -9.13 -23.17 16.07
CA ASP A 123 -8.97 -24.32 16.96
C ASP A 123 -7.50 -24.67 17.22
N THR A 124 -6.62 -24.43 16.24
CA THR A 124 -5.17 -24.68 16.39
C THR A 124 -4.47 -23.60 17.22
N VAL A 125 -4.94 -22.34 17.12
CA VAL A 125 -4.38 -21.18 17.86
C VAL A 125 -4.87 -21.12 19.30
N LYS A 126 -6.08 -21.62 19.58
CA LYS A 126 -6.74 -21.56 20.88
C LYS A 126 -5.85 -21.90 22.08
N PRO A 127 -4.95 -22.90 22.05
CA PRO A 127 -4.04 -23.16 23.18
C PRO A 127 -3.07 -22.01 23.53
N LEU A 128 -2.74 -21.13 22.58
CA LEU A 128 -1.93 -19.93 22.85
C LEU A 128 -2.74 -18.83 23.55
N GLU A 129 -4.05 -18.78 23.30
CA GLU A 129 -4.95 -17.77 23.85
C GLU A 129 -5.52 -18.17 25.22
N ASP A 130 -5.86 -19.45 25.39
CA ASP A 130 -6.47 -20.04 26.59
C ASP A 130 -5.43 -20.34 27.69
N VAL A 131 -4.57 -19.36 27.96
CA VAL A 131 -3.61 -19.38 29.07
C VAL A 131 -4.19 -18.67 30.31
N PRO A 132 -3.71 -18.99 31.53
CA PRO A 132 -4.09 -18.25 32.74
C PRO A 132 -3.91 -16.72 32.56
N SER A 133 -4.77 -15.91 33.17
CA SER A 133 -4.78 -14.45 32.95
C SER A 133 -3.44 -13.76 33.24
N ASN A 134 -2.64 -14.29 34.18
CA ASN A 134 -1.30 -13.80 34.52
C ASN A 134 -0.21 -14.21 33.52
N CYS A 135 -0.53 -15.10 32.58
CA CYS A 135 0.33 -15.55 31.49
C CYS A 135 -0.02 -14.90 30.14
N LYS A 136 -1.09 -14.11 30.07
CA LYS A 136 -1.48 -13.38 28.85
C LYS A 136 -0.50 -12.24 28.58
N ASP A 137 0.12 -12.25 27.40
CA ASP A 137 1.03 -11.19 26.98
C ASP A 137 0.28 -10.05 26.30
N TRP A 138 -0.11 -9.06 27.11
CA TRP A 138 -0.79 -7.88 26.60
C TRP A 138 0.21 -6.89 26.01
N HIS A 139 0.00 -6.52 24.75
CA HIS A 139 0.86 -5.61 24.03
C HIS A 139 1.05 -4.30 24.82
N PRO A 140 2.29 -3.79 24.96
CA PRO A 140 2.55 -2.58 25.71
C PRO A 140 1.71 -1.39 25.24
N ASN A 141 1.15 -0.63 26.19
CA ASN A 141 0.31 0.55 25.93
C ASN A 141 -0.98 0.27 25.14
N SER A 142 -1.42 -0.99 25.04
CA SER A 142 -2.70 -1.35 24.38
C SER A 142 -3.92 -1.27 25.28
N ASN A 143 -3.76 -0.89 26.56
CA ASN A 143 -4.82 -0.92 27.56
C ASN A 143 -5.55 -2.28 27.65
N TYR A 144 -4.79 -3.38 27.61
CA TYR A 144 -5.32 -4.76 27.62
C TYR A 144 -6.27 -5.06 26.46
N GLN A 145 -6.04 -4.48 25.27
CA GLN A 145 -6.83 -4.75 24.06
C GLN A 145 -6.11 -5.63 23.06
N VAL A 146 -4.78 -5.57 22.97
CA VAL A 146 -4.03 -6.36 21.99
C VAL A 146 -3.30 -7.47 22.73
N LEU A 147 -3.67 -8.72 22.46
CA LEU A 147 -3.05 -9.92 23.02
C LEU A 147 -2.09 -10.50 21.99
N ASP A 148 -0.80 -10.48 22.33
CA ASP A 148 0.25 -11.04 21.49
C ASP A 148 0.31 -12.57 21.70
N LEU A 149 0.05 -13.35 20.64
CA LEU A 149 0.10 -14.81 20.67
C LEU A 149 1.44 -15.33 20.13
N VAL A 150 1.86 -14.78 18.99
CA VAL A 150 3.19 -14.92 18.42
C VAL A 150 3.62 -13.53 17.97
N HIS A 151 4.66 -12.97 18.55
CA HIS A 151 5.12 -11.62 18.23
C HIS A 151 6.64 -11.59 17.99
N PRO A 152 7.12 -10.99 16.88
CA PRO A 152 8.53 -11.03 16.51
C PRO A 152 9.44 -10.21 17.43
N SER A 153 8.87 -9.26 18.19
CA SER A 153 9.59 -8.54 19.25
C SER A 153 9.76 -9.31 20.55
N LEU A 154 9.18 -10.50 20.67
CA LEU A 154 9.44 -11.38 21.80
C LEU A 154 10.61 -12.31 21.42
N TRP A 155 11.66 -12.33 22.24
CA TRP A 155 12.92 -13.02 21.97
C TRP A 155 13.64 -12.63 20.67
N PRO A 156 13.74 -11.34 20.28
CA PRO A 156 14.49 -10.95 19.10
C PRO A 156 16.00 -11.20 19.31
N LEU A 157 16.77 -11.15 18.23
CA LEU A 157 18.22 -11.05 18.33
C LEU A 157 18.57 -9.75 19.05
N VAL A 158 19.21 -9.82 20.22
CA VAL A 158 19.72 -8.67 20.97
C VAL A 158 21.24 -8.64 20.82
N TYR A 159 21.74 -7.60 20.14
CA TYR A 159 23.16 -7.48 19.85
C TYR A 159 24.00 -7.39 21.12
N GLY A 160 25.07 -8.19 21.20
CA GLY A 160 25.92 -8.31 22.38
C GLY A 160 25.41 -9.27 23.46
N SER A 161 24.17 -9.77 23.34
CA SER A 161 23.56 -10.68 24.34
C SER A 161 23.16 -12.02 23.73
N SER A 162 22.40 -12.03 22.63
CA SER A 162 21.99 -13.28 21.97
C SER A 162 23.19 -13.96 21.32
N LYS A 163 23.25 -15.28 21.47
CA LYS A 163 24.28 -16.11 20.83
C LYS A 163 23.82 -16.53 19.45
N VAL A 164 24.76 -16.60 18.52
CA VAL A 164 24.55 -17.07 17.15
C VAL A 164 25.57 -18.15 16.81
N LEU A 165 25.16 -19.07 15.94
CA LEU A 165 26.03 -20.06 15.33
C LEU A 165 26.31 -19.63 13.89
N HIS A 166 27.59 -19.47 13.54
CA HIS A 166 28.00 -18.97 12.23
C HIS A 166 28.19 -20.06 11.18
N ASP A 167 28.24 -21.32 11.59
CA ASP A 167 28.67 -22.47 10.78
C ASP A 167 27.53 -23.40 10.36
N ARG A 168 26.29 -23.15 10.81
CA ARG A 168 25.15 -24.01 10.53
C ARG A 168 23.81 -23.26 10.60
N THR A 169 22.80 -23.84 9.96
CA THR A 169 21.39 -23.48 10.16
C THR A 169 20.81 -24.38 11.24
N ILE A 170 19.98 -23.81 12.11
CA ILE A 170 19.27 -24.54 13.16
C ILE A 170 17.90 -24.96 12.61
N GLY A 171 17.63 -26.26 12.60
CA GLY A 171 16.37 -26.81 12.13
C GLY A 171 15.26 -26.75 13.19
N VAL A 172 14.04 -27.14 12.81
CA VAL A 172 12.92 -27.29 13.77
C VAL A 172 13.20 -28.44 14.76
N ASP A 173 13.71 -29.57 14.25
CA ASP A 173 13.86 -30.81 15.02
C ASP A 173 15.02 -30.78 16.02
N ASP A 174 16.07 -29.99 15.75
CA ASP A 174 17.30 -29.91 16.54
C ASP A 174 17.48 -28.55 17.25
N ALA A 175 16.48 -27.66 17.19
CA ALA A 175 16.57 -26.32 17.77
C ALA A 175 16.98 -26.29 19.25
N LEU A 176 16.45 -27.22 20.04
CA LEU A 176 16.67 -27.26 21.49
C LEU A 176 18.06 -27.77 21.86
N ASP A 177 18.70 -28.56 20.98
CA ASP A 177 20.05 -29.12 21.22
C ASP A 177 21.13 -28.04 21.18
N TYR A 178 20.83 -26.91 20.52
CA TYR A 178 21.75 -25.78 20.34
C TYR A 178 21.44 -24.59 21.25
N CYS A 179 20.48 -24.72 22.18
CA CYS A 179 20.20 -23.70 23.18
C CYS A 179 21.49 -23.31 23.93
N ASP A 180 21.68 -22.01 24.13
CA ASP A 180 22.86 -21.42 24.79
C ASP A 180 24.23 -21.69 24.12
N MET A 181 24.27 -22.23 22.91
CA MET A 181 25.51 -22.40 22.16
C MET A 181 25.83 -21.18 21.28
N GLY A 182 27.10 -21.04 20.92
CA GLY A 182 27.57 -20.00 19.98
C GLY A 182 28.18 -18.77 20.65
N THR A 183 28.34 -17.72 19.84
CA THR A 183 29.00 -16.46 20.23
C THR A 183 28.07 -15.28 20.03
N THR A 184 28.30 -14.19 20.76
CA THR A 184 27.54 -12.96 20.54
C THR A 184 28.07 -12.20 19.34
N ILE A 185 27.19 -11.47 18.67
CA ILE A 185 27.57 -10.53 17.61
C ILE A 185 27.64 -9.10 18.14
N ARG A 186 28.58 -8.32 17.59
CA ARG A 186 28.72 -6.91 17.97
C ARG A 186 27.50 -6.10 17.57
N GLN A 187 27.25 -5.01 18.30
CA GLN A 187 26.29 -4.01 17.88
C GLN A 187 26.73 -3.32 16.57
N PRO A 188 25.78 -2.99 15.67
CA PRO A 188 26.03 -2.10 14.56
C PRO A 188 26.53 -0.74 15.04
N THR A 189 27.48 -0.16 14.34
CA THR A 189 27.97 1.20 14.58
C THR A 189 26.89 2.22 14.17
N LYS A 190 27.02 3.47 14.63
CA LYS A 190 26.12 4.54 14.17
C LYS A 190 26.18 4.76 12.66
N ALA A 191 27.35 4.55 12.04
CA ALA A 191 27.52 4.69 10.61
C ALA A 191 26.79 3.58 9.84
N GLU A 192 26.87 2.33 10.30
CA GLU A 192 26.14 1.20 9.69
C GLU A 192 24.63 1.32 9.88
N ALA A 193 24.19 1.91 11.00
CA ALA A 193 22.79 2.04 11.35
C ALA A 193 22.06 3.22 10.69
N THR A 194 22.79 4.03 9.91
CA THR A 194 22.22 5.23 9.30
C THR A 194 22.59 5.36 7.83
N LEU A 195 21.63 5.80 7.03
CA LEU A 195 21.85 6.16 5.64
C LEU A 195 21.46 7.62 5.40
N SER A 196 22.19 8.26 4.50
CA SER A 196 21.82 9.57 3.96
C SER A 196 20.95 9.34 2.72
N PRO A 197 19.80 10.01 2.58
CA PRO A 197 18.99 9.94 1.36
C PRO A 197 19.83 10.38 0.15
N ALA A 198 19.73 9.64 -0.96
CA ALA A 198 20.49 9.94 -2.18
C ALA A 198 20.08 11.28 -2.83
N THR A 199 18.84 11.72 -2.62
CA THR A 199 18.17 12.81 -3.36
C THR A 199 18.31 14.20 -2.72
N SER A 200 18.92 14.33 -1.53
CA SER A 200 18.91 15.62 -0.83
C SER A 200 20.27 16.29 -0.73
N TRP A 201 20.56 17.22 -1.65
CA TRP A 201 21.64 18.19 -1.51
C TRP A 201 21.49 19.13 -0.28
N ARG A 202 20.36 19.07 0.44
CA ARG A 202 20.02 19.96 1.56
C ARG A 202 19.75 19.27 2.89
N SER A 203 19.64 17.93 2.93
CA SER A 203 19.36 17.21 4.17
C SER A 203 20.61 16.57 4.73
N THR A 204 21.07 17.09 5.87
CA THR A 204 22.10 16.45 6.71
C THR A 204 21.52 15.38 7.64
N SER A 205 20.21 15.10 7.57
CA SER A 205 19.57 14.13 8.45
C SER A 205 19.90 12.71 8.03
N ARG A 206 20.71 12.04 8.84
CA ARG A 206 20.95 10.60 8.75
C ARG A 206 19.72 9.84 9.24
N ASN A 207 19.04 9.14 8.34
CA ASN A 207 17.88 8.32 8.67
C ASN A 207 18.37 7.04 9.37
N LYS A 208 17.74 6.69 10.49
CA LYS A 208 17.98 5.39 11.15
C LYS A 208 17.33 4.31 10.30
N VAL A 209 18.13 3.39 9.77
CA VAL A 209 17.66 2.36 8.82
C VAL A 209 17.65 0.97 9.40
N LEU A 210 18.28 0.77 10.56
CA LEU A 210 18.23 -0.46 11.34
C LEU A 210 18.42 -0.14 12.82
N SER A 211 17.96 -1.05 13.67
CA SER A 211 18.19 -0.96 15.11
C SER A 211 19.60 -1.40 15.45
N ARG A 212 20.22 -0.70 16.40
CA ARG A 212 21.54 -1.06 16.95
C ARG A 212 21.43 -2.02 18.14
N GLU A 213 20.21 -2.22 18.63
CA GLU A 213 19.92 -2.93 19.87
C GLU A 213 19.38 -4.33 19.59
N PHE A 214 18.50 -4.45 18.59
CA PHE A 214 17.88 -5.73 18.26
C PHE A 214 17.57 -5.89 16.77
N GLN A 215 17.22 -7.11 16.36
CA GLN A 215 16.70 -7.45 15.04
C GLN A 215 15.64 -8.55 15.18
N TRP A 216 14.55 -8.48 14.41
CA TRP A 216 13.60 -9.59 14.32
C TRP A 216 14.21 -10.78 13.57
N LEU A 217 13.92 -11.98 14.05
CA LEU A 217 14.44 -13.22 13.48
C LEU A 217 13.37 -13.89 12.61
N PRO A 218 13.60 -14.04 11.30
CA PRO A 218 12.73 -14.86 10.47
C PRO A 218 13.00 -16.35 10.71
N CYS A 219 12.04 -17.20 10.33
CA CYS A 219 12.31 -18.60 10.06
C CYS A 219 12.61 -18.83 8.57
N ASP A 220 13.47 -19.79 8.28
CA ASP A 220 13.74 -20.27 6.94
C ASP A 220 12.60 -21.19 6.48
N VAL A 221 12.19 -21.05 5.22
CA VAL A 221 11.13 -21.85 4.60
C VAL A 221 11.64 -22.38 3.26
N ASP A 222 11.70 -23.70 3.15
CA ASP A 222 12.04 -24.39 1.91
C ASP A 222 10.84 -24.40 0.96
N LEU A 223 11.11 -24.09 -0.31
CA LEU A 223 10.13 -23.97 -1.39
C LEU A 223 10.36 -25.08 -2.42
N ASP A 224 9.35 -25.91 -2.62
CA ASP A 224 9.37 -26.90 -3.68
C ASP A 224 9.12 -26.21 -5.03
N ARG A 225 10.15 -26.18 -5.87
CA ARG A 225 10.13 -25.51 -7.18
C ARG A 225 9.12 -26.12 -8.16
N ILE A 226 8.76 -27.39 -7.98
CA ILE A 226 7.87 -28.15 -8.87
C ILE A 226 6.44 -28.12 -8.34
N THR A 227 6.24 -28.39 -7.05
CA THR A 227 4.89 -28.52 -6.47
C THR A 227 4.35 -27.21 -5.92
N GLY A 228 5.21 -26.21 -5.66
CA GLY A 228 4.83 -24.94 -5.04
C GLY A 228 4.53 -25.03 -3.55
N LYS A 229 4.86 -26.15 -2.91
CA LYS A 229 4.70 -26.36 -1.47
C LYS A 229 5.77 -25.64 -0.67
N ALA A 230 5.44 -25.34 0.58
CA ALA A 230 6.32 -24.68 1.53
C ALA A 230 6.52 -25.56 2.77
N LYS A 231 7.75 -25.67 3.24
CA LYS A 231 8.10 -26.38 4.47
C LYS A 231 8.94 -25.49 5.36
N ILE A 232 8.52 -25.28 6.61
CA ILE A 232 9.32 -24.53 7.57
C ILE A 232 10.57 -25.37 7.90
N ALA A 233 11.74 -24.80 7.65
CA ALA A 233 13.03 -25.47 7.80
C ALA A 233 13.67 -25.15 9.17
N SER A 234 13.47 -23.95 9.70
CA SER A 234 13.99 -23.53 11.02
C SER A 234 12.87 -23.20 12.00
N TYR A 235 13.16 -23.18 13.30
CA TYR A 235 12.17 -22.78 14.31
C TYR A 235 11.62 -21.37 14.06
N ILE A 236 10.34 -21.16 14.39
CA ILE A 236 9.72 -19.84 14.45
C ILE A 236 10.08 -19.22 15.78
N ASN A 237 10.66 -18.03 15.77
CA ASN A 237 10.96 -17.29 16.98
C ASN A 237 9.65 -17.02 17.75
N ASN A 238 9.64 -17.21 19.07
CA ASN A 238 8.41 -17.20 19.89
C ASN A 238 7.43 -18.37 19.57
N LEU A 239 7.91 -19.50 19.06
CA LEU A 239 7.06 -20.68 18.90
C LEU A 239 7.85 -21.96 19.20
N HIS A 240 7.58 -22.55 20.35
CA HIS A 240 8.30 -23.70 20.87
C HIS A 240 8.15 -24.92 19.93
N PRO A 241 9.23 -25.48 19.38
CA PRO A 241 9.18 -26.50 18.31
C PRO A 241 8.53 -27.82 18.76
N VAL A 242 8.56 -28.14 20.06
CA VAL A 242 7.92 -29.35 20.63
C VAL A 242 6.51 -29.08 21.18
N GLU A 243 6.37 -28.21 22.18
CA GLU A 243 5.09 -27.91 22.83
C GLU A 243 4.03 -27.35 21.86
N GLN A 244 4.48 -26.58 20.87
CA GLN A 244 3.62 -25.91 19.89
C GLN A 244 3.81 -26.49 18.47
N ALA A 245 4.32 -27.72 18.36
CA ALA A 245 4.56 -28.41 17.08
C ALA A 245 3.32 -28.44 16.17
N HIS A 246 2.13 -28.51 16.76
CA HIS A 246 0.84 -28.55 16.04
C HIS A 246 0.54 -27.26 15.24
N LEU A 247 1.20 -26.13 15.55
CA LEU A 247 1.03 -24.86 14.83
C LEU A 247 1.86 -24.76 13.55
N TYR A 248 2.98 -25.49 13.45
CA TYR A 248 3.85 -25.41 12.27
C TYR A 248 3.11 -25.80 10.97
N PRO A 249 2.34 -26.92 10.91
CA PRO A 249 1.62 -27.29 9.68
C PRO A 249 0.54 -26.30 9.24
N ILE A 250 -0.12 -25.61 10.18
CA ILE A 250 -1.13 -24.60 9.81
C ILE A 250 -0.47 -23.32 9.29
N ILE A 251 0.68 -22.94 9.86
CA ILE A 251 1.48 -21.80 9.38
C ILE A 251 2.08 -22.11 8.01
N GLU A 252 2.58 -23.32 7.77
CA GLU A 252 3.02 -23.78 6.45
C GLU A 252 1.92 -23.61 5.40
N LYS A 253 0.68 -24.03 5.70
CA LYS A 253 -0.47 -23.84 4.80
C LYS A 253 -0.77 -22.36 4.53
N LEU A 254 -0.69 -21.50 5.55
CA LEU A 254 -0.87 -20.06 5.38
C LEU A 254 0.22 -19.48 4.47
N ILE A 255 1.48 -19.89 4.64
CA ILE A 255 2.58 -19.50 3.77
C ILE A 255 2.31 -19.97 2.34
N GLU A 256 1.96 -21.23 2.13
CA GLU A 256 1.61 -21.78 0.81
C GLU A 256 0.50 -20.97 0.12
N LYS A 257 -0.54 -20.58 0.86
CA LYS A 257 -1.63 -19.73 0.35
C LYS A 257 -1.17 -18.31 0.01
N SER A 258 -0.13 -17.80 0.67
CA SER A 258 0.43 -16.47 0.40
C SER A 258 1.34 -16.43 -0.84
N LEU A 259 2.02 -17.54 -1.17
CA LEU A 259 3.07 -17.56 -2.20
C LEU A 259 2.64 -16.98 -3.57
N PRO A 260 1.45 -17.28 -4.13
CA PRO A 260 1.04 -16.70 -5.40
C PRO A 260 0.88 -15.18 -5.36
N ALA A 261 0.34 -14.63 -4.25
CA ALA A 261 0.16 -13.19 -4.08
C ALA A 261 1.51 -12.49 -3.83
N TRP A 262 2.39 -13.08 -3.01
CA TRP A 262 3.74 -12.56 -2.79
C TRP A 262 4.58 -12.56 -4.06
N ASP A 263 4.54 -13.61 -4.87
CA ASP A 263 5.25 -13.64 -6.16
C ASP A 263 4.71 -12.60 -7.13
N LEU A 264 3.38 -12.39 -7.16
CA LEU A 264 2.78 -11.33 -7.97
C LEU A 264 3.26 -9.94 -7.54
N ILE A 265 3.29 -9.66 -6.24
CA ILE A 265 3.80 -8.39 -5.68
C ILE A 265 5.29 -8.22 -5.98
N TYR A 266 6.09 -9.28 -5.79
CA TYR A 266 7.53 -9.27 -6.04
C TYR A 266 7.87 -8.88 -7.48
N ASN A 267 7.04 -9.29 -8.45
CA ASN A 267 7.24 -8.98 -9.86
C ASN A 267 6.48 -7.72 -10.33
N TRP A 268 5.73 -7.04 -9.45
CA TRP A 268 4.75 -6.03 -9.86
C TRP A 268 5.36 -4.85 -10.59
N GLU A 269 6.34 -4.21 -9.97
CA GLU A 269 6.97 -2.99 -10.49
C GLU A 269 7.53 -3.20 -11.90
N ASP A 270 8.23 -4.31 -12.11
CA ASP A 270 8.91 -4.61 -13.37
C ASP A 270 7.97 -5.06 -14.49
N LYS A 271 6.86 -5.73 -14.17
CA LYS A 271 6.01 -6.41 -15.17
C LYS A 271 4.61 -5.85 -15.31
N PHE A 272 4.02 -5.45 -14.20
CA PHE A 272 2.58 -5.17 -14.11
C PHE A 272 2.29 -3.71 -13.78
N ALA A 273 3.32 -2.87 -13.60
CA ALA A 273 3.13 -1.47 -13.31
C ALA A 273 2.31 -0.74 -14.38
N ILE A 274 1.31 0.00 -13.91
CA ILE A 274 0.40 0.80 -14.72
C ILE A 274 0.26 2.20 -14.14
N GLN A 275 -0.20 3.11 -14.99
CA GLN A 275 -0.70 4.41 -14.61
C GLN A 275 -1.86 4.71 -15.54
N ARG A 276 -3.08 4.79 -14.99
CA ARG A 276 -4.31 4.90 -15.79
C ARG A 276 -4.41 6.26 -16.45
N LEU A 277 -4.01 7.29 -15.72
CA LEU A 277 -4.09 8.68 -16.17
C LEU A 277 -2.70 9.30 -16.11
N VAL A 278 -2.30 9.95 -17.21
CA VAL A 278 -1.05 10.71 -17.28
C VAL A 278 -1.37 12.10 -17.82
N THR A 279 -0.68 13.11 -17.33
CA THR A 279 -0.68 14.43 -17.94
C THR A 279 0.71 15.02 -17.94
N SER A 280 1.11 15.60 -19.07
CA SER A 280 2.32 16.42 -19.21
C SER A 280 2.00 17.91 -19.26
N ASN A 281 0.72 18.30 -19.13
CA ASN A 281 0.35 19.70 -19.11
C ASN A 281 -0.92 19.93 -18.26
N VAL A 282 -0.81 20.78 -17.25
CA VAL A 282 -1.96 21.19 -16.41
C VAL A 282 -2.65 22.45 -16.92
N GLN A 283 -2.09 23.09 -17.94
CA GLN A 283 -2.66 24.24 -18.62
C GLN A 283 -3.44 23.82 -19.86
N LYS A 284 -4.53 24.51 -20.14
CA LYS A 284 -5.30 24.29 -21.35
C LYS A 284 -4.50 24.80 -22.56
N PRO A 285 -4.34 24.00 -23.63
CA PRO A 285 -3.58 24.41 -24.82
C PRO A 285 -4.23 25.60 -25.55
N VAL A 286 -5.55 25.77 -25.36
CA VAL A 286 -6.31 26.88 -25.92
C VAL A 286 -7.04 27.60 -24.78
N CYS A 287 -6.95 28.94 -24.79
CA CYS A 287 -7.68 29.79 -23.84
C CYS A 287 -9.20 29.56 -23.99
N PRO A 288 -9.93 29.25 -22.89
CA PRO A 288 -11.38 29.07 -22.94
C PRO A 288 -12.18 30.34 -23.29
N CYS A 289 -11.58 31.52 -23.15
CA CYS A 289 -12.22 32.80 -23.49
C CYS A 289 -11.31 33.69 -24.34
N PRO A 290 -11.03 33.30 -25.61
CA PRO A 290 -10.09 34.02 -26.47
C PRO A 290 -10.54 35.46 -26.74
N GLU A 291 -11.84 35.70 -26.79
CA GLU A 291 -12.42 37.04 -27.01
C GLU A 291 -12.13 38.04 -25.88
N ILE A 292 -11.98 37.54 -24.65
CA ILE A 292 -11.71 38.36 -23.47
C ILE A 292 -10.19 38.53 -23.32
N CYS A 293 -9.46 37.42 -23.34
CA CYS A 293 -8.01 37.39 -23.13
C CYS A 293 -7.23 38.02 -24.31
N GLY A 294 -7.69 37.81 -25.54
CA GLY A 294 -7.09 38.36 -26.76
C GLY A 294 -7.10 39.88 -26.80
N ARG A 295 -8.19 40.53 -26.36
CA ARG A 295 -8.28 41.99 -26.23
C ARG A 295 -7.24 42.59 -25.28
N ARG A 296 -6.78 41.79 -24.31
CA ARG A 296 -5.81 42.17 -23.28
C ARG A 296 -4.38 41.70 -23.59
N ARG A 297 -4.16 41.05 -24.74
CA ARG A 297 -2.88 40.53 -25.27
C ARG A 297 -2.16 39.49 -24.39
N ALA A 298 -2.83 38.91 -23.39
CA ALA A 298 -2.29 37.83 -22.56
C ALA A 298 -3.42 37.04 -21.87
N CYS A 299 -3.29 35.71 -21.82
CA CYS A 299 -4.18 34.81 -21.09
C CYS A 299 -3.74 34.74 -19.62
N ARG A 300 -4.17 35.72 -18.81
CA ARG A 300 -3.77 35.87 -17.40
C ARG A 300 -4.94 36.35 -16.55
N PRO A 301 -4.89 36.23 -15.20
CA PRO A 301 -5.96 36.73 -14.33
C PRO A 301 -6.36 38.20 -14.57
N GLN A 302 -5.41 39.04 -14.97
CA GLN A 302 -5.63 40.46 -15.27
C GLN A 302 -6.41 40.69 -16.58
N ALA A 303 -6.75 39.65 -17.34
CA ALA A 303 -7.65 39.76 -18.47
C ALA A 303 -9.12 39.90 -18.04
N ARG A 304 -9.45 39.63 -16.76
CA ARG A 304 -10.83 39.71 -16.23
C ARG A 304 -11.53 41.01 -16.65
N PRO A 305 -12.75 40.94 -17.21
CA PRO A 305 -13.58 42.12 -17.44
C PRO A 305 -13.89 42.84 -16.12
N LEU A 306 -13.91 44.17 -16.15
CA LEU A 306 -14.36 44.94 -14.99
C LEU A 306 -15.87 44.79 -14.85
N ALA A 307 -16.36 44.62 -13.63
CA ALA A 307 -17.79 44.67 -13.35
C ALA A 307 -18.30 46.11 -13.50
N GLU A 308 -19.61 46.26 -13.67
CA GLU A 308 -20.25 47.58 -13.71
C GLU A 308 -19.96 48.35 -12.41
N GLY A 309 -19.52 49.60 -12.54
CA GLY A 309 -19.12 50.43 -11.40
C GLY A 309 -17.75 50.09 -10.78
N GLU A 310 -17.02 49.08 -11.29
CA GLU A 310 -15.68 48.77 -10.80
C GLU A 310 -14.66 49.82 -11.27
N VAL A 311 -13.86 50.36 -10.33
CA VAL A 311 -12.84 51.36 -10.63
C VAL A 311 -11.86 50.86 -11.71
N PRO A 312 -11.36 51.72 -12.62
CA PRO A 312 -10.37 51.30 -13.62
C PRO A 312 -9.14 50.63 -13.03
N ARG A 313 -8.41 49.87 -13.86
CA ARG A 313 -7.19 49.13 -13.47
C ARG A 313 -6.07 50.09 -13.00
N ASN A 314 -6.14 50.57 -11.76
CA ASN A 314 -5.11 51.34 -11.04
C ASN A 314 -4.77 50.69 -9.67
N ARG A 315 -3.69 51.18 -9.05
CA ARG A 315 -2.93 50.54 -7.95
C ARG A 315 -3.61 50.41 -6.57
N LYS A 316 -4.82 50.94 -6.32
CA LYS A 316 -5.35 51.05 -4.93
C LYS A 316 -6.44 50.03 -4.52
N ASP A 317 -6.77 49.06 -5.36
CA ASP A 317 -7.79 48.05 -5.06
C ASP A 317 -7.17 46.79 -4.44
N LEU A 318 -7.23 46.70 -3.10
CA LEU A 318 -6.68 45.59 -2.32
C LEU A 318 -7.36 44.24 -2.63
N GLY A 319 -8.62 44.24 -3.09
CA GLY A 319 -9.39 43.02 -3.39
C GLY A 319 -9.32 42.56 -4.85
N ARG A 320 -8.76 43.38 -5.75
CA ARG A 320 -8.73 43.09 -7.19
C ARG A 320 -8.03 41.80 -7.54
N ASN A 321 -6.86 41.56 -6.95
CA ASN A 321 -6.07 40.37 -7.22
C ASN A 321 -6.85 39.09 -6.89
N ALA A 322 -7.63 39.11 -5.81
CA ALA A 322 -8.48 37.98 -5.44
C ALA A 322 -9.58 37.74 -6.46
N ARG A 323 -10.28 38.78 -6.93
CA ARG A 323 -11.32 38.68 -7.96
C ARG A 323 -10.79 38.23 -9.32
N ASP A 324 -9.68 38.82 -9.77
CA ASP A 324 -9.00 38.46 -11.01
C ASP A 324 -8.60 36.98 -10.99
N LYS A 325 -8.02 36.49 -9.87
CA LYS A 325 -7.70 35.08 -9.68
C LYS A 325 -8.93 34.18 -9.62
N ALA A 326 -10.00 34.58 -8.92
CA ALA A 326 -11.23 33.81 -8.83
C ALA A 326 -11.87 33.59 -10.21
N TRP A 327 -12.03 34.66 -10.98
CA TRP A 327 -12.52 34.59 -12.36
C TRP A 327 -11.65 33.68 -13.23
N PHE A 328 -10.32 33.83 -13.13
CA PHE A 328 -9.41 33.03 -13.93
C PHE A 328 -9.53 31.55 -13.59
N ARG A 329 -9.64 31.20 -12.31
CA ARG A 329 -9.83 29.80 -11.87
C ARG A 329 -11.15 29.22 -12.36
N GLU A 330 -12.22 30.00 -12.31
CA GLU A 330 -13.55 29.60 -12.77
C GLU A 330 -13.59 29.35 -14.28
N THR A 331 -12.94 30.22 -15.06
CA THR A 331 -13.01 30.18 -16.53
C THR A 331 -11.87 29.38 -17.17
N HIS A 332 -10.71 29.31 -16.52
CA HIS A 332 -9.46 28.69 -16.98
C HIS A 332 -9.02 27.55 -16.04
N GLY A 333 -9.98 26.74 -15.59
CA GLY A 333 -9.70 25.47 -14.90
C GLY A 333 -8.60 24.66 -15.59
N PRO A 334 -7.82 23.87 -14.83
CA PRO A 334 -6.70 23.10 -15.38
C PRO A 334 -7.18 22.12 -16.46
N ALA A 335 -6.26 21.75 -17.35
CA ALA A 335 -6.45 20.61 -18.22
C ALA A 335 -6.25 19.31 -17.40
N LEU A 336 -7.34 18.59 -17.16
CA LEU A 336 -7.30 17.31 -16.44
C LEU A 336 -7.51 16.18 -17.45
N PRO A 337 -6.63 15.15 -17.46
CA PRO A 337 -6.82 13.99 -18.33
C PRO A 337 -8.10 13.26 -17.92
N ASP A 338 -8.81 12.72 -18.91
CA ASP A 338 -9.97 11.87 -18.69
C ASP A 338 -9.62 10.41 -18.98
N ALA A 339 -10.39 9.47 -18.45
CA ALA A 339 -10.16 8.05 -18.68
C ALA A 339 -10.58 7.64 -20.09
N ASP A 340 -9.89 6.66 -20.66
CA ASP A 340 -10.29 5.96 -21.88
C ASP A 340 -10.97 4.62 -21.49
N PRO A 341 -12.31 4.48 -21.67
CA PRO A 341 -13.02 3.24 -21.34
C PRO A 341 -12.56 2.01 -22.14
N GLU A 342 -11.93 2.24 -23.31
CA GLU A 342 -11.45 1.20 -24.21
C GLU A 342 -9.96 0.88 -23.99
N ALA A 343 -9.31 1.53 -23.02
CA ALA A 343 -7.91 1.30 -22.68
C ALA A 343 -7.66 -0.18 -22.35
N LYS A 344 -6.76 -0.79 -23.11
CA LYS A 344 -6.43 -2.22 -22.95
C LYS A 344 -5.49 -2.46 -21.77
N ASP A 345 -4.63 -1.50 -21.48
CA ASP A 345 -3.50 -1.56 -20.57
C ASP A 345 -3.78 -1.10 -19.13
N TYR A 346 -5.05 -0.79 -18.78
CA TYR A 346 -5.48 -0.60 -17.39
C TYR A 346 -5.43 -1.89 -16.56
N VAL A 347 -5.28 -3.05 -17.21
CA VAL A 347 -4.96 -4.33 -16.56
C VAL A 347 -3.87 -5.00 -17.39
N LYS A 348 -2.68 -5.19 -16.82
CA LYS A 348 -1.52 -5.79 -17.50
C LYS A 348 -1.17 -7.21 -17.08
N PHE A 349 -1.92 -7.78 -16.13
CA PHE A 349 -1.72 -9.15 -15.67
C PHE A 349 -2.90 -10.03 -16.07
N ALA A 350 -2.64 -11.32 -16.23
CA ALA A 350 -3.64 -12.35 -16.49
C ALA A 350 -3.54 -13.45 -15.43
N ALA A 351 -4.51 -14.37 -15.43
CA ALA A 351 -4.49 -15.52 -14.52
C ALA A 351 -3.23 -16.39 -14.70
N SER A 352 -2.66 -16.45 -15.90
CA SER A 352 -1.41 -17.17 -16.20
C SER A 352 -0.16 -16.57 -15.53
N ASP A 353 -0.21 -15.31 -15.11
CA ASP A 353 0.88 -14.66 -14.41
C ASP A 353 0.91 -15.04 -12.92
N ILE A 354 -0.21 -15.54 -12.38
CA ILE A 354 -0.33 -16.00 -11.00
C ILE A 354 0.17 -17.44 -10.94
N ARG A 355 1.40 -17.60 -10.45
CA ARG A 355 2.07 -18.90 -10.41
C ARG A 355 1.50 -19.81 -9.33
N SER A 356 1.55 -21.11 -9.59
CA SER A 356 1.31 -22.15 -8.59
C SER A 356 2.60 -22.81 -8.08
N SER A 357 3.75 -22.55 -8.71
CA SER A 357 5.07 -23.07 -8.37
C SER A 357 6.17 -22.20 -9.01
N GLY A 358 7.45 -22.49 -8.73
CA GLY A 358 8.57 -21.72 -9.30
C GLY A 358 8.60 -20.25 -8.86
N PHE A 359 8.19 -19.98 -7.63
CA PHE A 359 8.09 -18.63 -7.07
C PHE A 359 9.45 -17.92 -7.00
N PHE A 360 9.41 -16.59 -7.08
CA PHE A 360 10.53 -15.66 -6.95
C PHE A 360 11.67 -15.92 -7.93
N GLY A 361 11.35 -16.41 -9.13
CA GLY A 361 12.36 -16.85 -10.11
C GLY A 361 12.97 -18.20 -9.76
N CYS A 362 12.12 -19.15 -9.32
CA CYS A 362 12.48 -20.51 -8.94
C CYS A 362 13.49 -20.58 -7.78
N LYS A 363 13.36 -19.71 -6.77
CA LYS A 363 14.12 -19.85 -5.51
C LYS A 363 13.64 -21.09 -4.75
N ASP A 364 14.57 -21.72 -4.04
CA ASP A 364 14.31 -22.89 -3.18
C ASP A 364 14.09 -22.52 -1.71
N ARG A 365 14.32 -21.27 -1.32
CA ARG A 365 14.14 -20.83 0.06
C ARG A 365 13.68 -19.37 0.11
N CYS A 366 12.83 -19.08 1.08
CA CYS A 366 12.54 -17.72 1.54
C CYS A 366 12.62 -17.66 3.07
N GLN A 367 12.51 -16.44 3.59
CA GLN A 367 12.49 -16.15 5.02
C GLN A 367 11.15 -15.53 5.39
N VAL A 368 10.55 -15.97 6.50
CA VAL A 368 9.23 -15.54 6.95
C VAL A 368 9.28 -15.12 8.41
N ILE A 369 8.71 -13.97 8.72
CA ILE A 369 8.47 -13.53 10.09
C ILE A 369 7.00 -13.79 10.38
N VAL A 370 6.71 -14.52 11.46
CA VAL A 370 5.34 -14.86 11.87
C VAL A 370 4.90 -13.92 12.97
N LYS A 371 3.71 -13.35 12.81
CA LYS A 371 3.02 -12.58 13.84
C LYS A 371 1.56 -13.01 13.92
N LEU A 372 1.07 -13.19 15.14
CA LEU A 372 -0.29 -13.56 15.48
C LEU A 372 -0.70 -12.78 16.73
N ALA A 373 -1.81 -12.05 16.63
CA ALA A 373 -2.34 -11.27 17.73
C ALA A 373 -3.86 -11.18 17.63
N ASN A 374 -4.51 -11.12 18.80
CA ASN A 374 -5.95 -10.88 18.91
C ASN A 374 -6.20 -9.45 19.40
N ILE A 375 -7.31 -8.86 18.95
CA ILE A 375 -7.80 -7.58 19.46
C ILE A 375 -9.09 -7.85 20.21
N HIS A 376 -9.10 -7.53 21.50
CA HIS A 376 -10.25 -7.66 22.39
C HIS A 376 -10.83 -6.29 22.70
N LEU A 377 -12.13 -6.15 22.45
CA LEU A 377 -12.92 -4.97 22.82
C LEU A 377 -13.90 -5.40 23.91
N THR A 378 -14.06 -4.56 24.94
CA THR A 378 -15.05 -4.77 26.00
C THR A 378 -16.01 -3.59 26.04
N PRO A 379 -17.19 -3.70 26.69
CA PRO A 379 -18.07 -2.55 26.88
C PRO A 379 -17.38 -1.35 27.55
N GLU A 380 -16.41 -1.59 28.44
CA GLU A 380 -15.62 -0.57 29.14
C GLU A 380 -14.50 0.01 28.27
N ASN A 381 -14.00 -0.76 27.29
CA ASN A 381 -12.99 -0.34 26.34
C ASN A 381 -13.37 -0.76 24.90
N PRO A 382 -14.40 -0.13 24.30
CA PRO A 382 -15.05 -0.61 23.08
C PRO A 382 -14.37 -0.13 21.79
N GLU A 383 -13.38 0.75 21.88
CA GLU A 383 -12.73 1.37 20.73
C GLU A 383 -11.25 1.02 20.68
N TYR A 384 -10.77 0.53 19.54
CA TYR A 384 -9.35 0.39 19.24
C TYR A 384 -9.01 1.28 18.05
N LYS A 385 -8.10 2.24 18.25
CA LYS A 385 -7.77 3.28 17.25
C LYS A 385 -6.85 2.78 16.12
N GLY A 386 -6.45 1.51 16.15
CA GLY A 386 -5.47 0.95 15.22
C GLY A 386 -4.03 1.22 15.64
N GLY A 387 -3.09 0.72 14.83
CA GLY A 387 -1.67 0.99 14.97
C GLY A 387 -1.28 2.38 14.47
N SER A 388 -0.06 2.82 14.81
CA SER A 388 0.56 3.99 14.20
C SER A 388 0.93 3.71 12.74
N TRP A 389 1.13 4.75 11.94
CA TRP A 389 1.68 4.58 10.61
C TRP A 389 3.12 4.05 10.67
N HIS A 390 3.37 2.90 10.04
CA HIS A 390 4.68 2.28 9.97
C HIS A 390 4.80 1.40 8.73
N THR A 391 6.03 1.12 8.34
CA THR A 391 6.40 -0.03 7.49
C THR A 391 6.80 -1.19 8.40
N GLU A 392 6.59 -2.42 7.96
CA GLU A 392 6.97 -3.59 8.75
C GLU A 392 8.50 -3.73 8.79
N GLY A 393 9.05 -3.91 9.99
CA GLY A 393 10.50 -4.04 10.19
C GLY A 393 11.31 -2.82 9.75
N LEU A 394 12.63 -2.98 9.71
CA LEU A 394 13.60 -2.02 9.22
C LEU A 394 14.40 -2.65 8.06
N LEU A 395 15.41 -1.94 7.55
CA LEU A 395 16.14 -2.35 6.36
C LEU A 395 16.88 -3.68 6.55
N ASN A 396 17.25 -4.04 7.77
CA ASN A 396 17.94 -5.29 8.09
C ASN A 396 17.01 -6.51 8.17
N GLU A 397 15.70 -6.33 8.35
CA GLU A 397 14.71 -7.42 8.26
C GLU A 397 14.34 -7.74 6.81
N HIS A 398 14.61 -6.84 5.85
CA HIS A 398 14.41 -7.07 4.41
C HIS A 398 12.99 -7.55 4.03
N ILE A 399 11.97 -7.04 4.72
CA ILE A 399 10.57 -7.43 4.47
C ILE A 399 10.14 -6.89 3.10
N VAL A 400 9.90 -7.81 2.17
CA VAL A 400 9.45 -7.53 0.81
C VAL A 400 7.94 -7.32 0.76
N SER A 401 7.20 -8.23 1.39
CA SER A 401 5.73 -8.24 1.39
C SER A 401 5.18 -8.85 2.68
N THR A 402 4.01 -8.37 3.07
CA THR A 402 3.24 -8.83 4.22
C THR A 402 1.99 -9.58 3.75
N ALA A 403 1.63 -10.65 4.46
CA ALA A 403 0.32 -11.29 4.36
C ALA A 403 -0.44 -11.10 5.69
N LEU A 404 -1.67 -10.61 5.63
CA LEU A 404 -2.57 -10.49 6.78
C LEU A 404 -3.80 -11.36 6.57
N TYR A 405 -4.14 -12.15 7.58
CA TYR A 405 -5.27 -13.08 7.57
C TYR A 405 -6.24 -12.71 8.69
N TYR A 406 -7.42 -12.21 8.34
CA TYR A 406 -8.50 -11.93 9.30
C TYR A 406 -9.32 -13.21 9.51
N TYR A 407 -8.77 -14.15 10.29
CA TYR A 407 -9.38 -15.49 10.48
C TYR A 407 -10.55 -15.51 11.47
N ASP A 408 -10.70 -14.48 12.30
CA ASP A 408 -11.83 -14.35 13.21
C ASP A 408 -12.16 -12.88 13.47
N CYS A 409 -13.45 -12.54 13.40
CA CYS A 409 -13.98 -11.19 13.61
C CYS A 409 -15.42 -11.31 14.08
N GLU A 410 -15.71 -10.95 15.33
CA GLU A 410 -17.05 -11.02 15.91
C GLU A 410 -17.40 -9.73 16.65
N ASN A 411 -18.63 -9.26 16.50
CA ASN A 411 -19.19 -8.14 17.26
C ASN A 411 -18.39 -6.83 17.18
N ILE A 412 -17.86 -6.50 16.00
CA ILE A 412 -17.15 -5.25 15.72
C ILE A 412 -17.76 -4.50 14.52
N THR A 413 -17.59 -3.19 14.48
CA THR A 413 -17.91 -2.40 13.27
C THR A 413 -16.86 -2.60 12.19
N ASP A 414 -17.19 -2.21 10.96
CA ASP A 414 -16.26 -2.26 9.84
C ASP A 414 -14.94 -1.54 10.16
N CYS A 415 -13.84 -2.21 9.83
CA CYS A 415 -12.50 -1.72 10.02
C CYS A 415 -11.78 -1.63 8.66
N THR A 416 -10.73 -0.81 8.58
CA THR A 416 -9.95 -0.63 7.35
C THR A 416 -8.45 -0.59 7.63
N LEU A 417 -7.67 -1.07 6.68
CA LEU A 417 -6.22 -0.86 6.61
C LEU A 417 -5.93 0.22 5.58
N ASN A 418 -5.23 1.27 5.98
CA ASN A 418 -4.96 2.44 5.15
C ASN A 418 -3.53 2.39 4.60
N PHE A 419 -3.35 2.82 3.35
CA PHE A 419 -2.09 2.78 2.63
C PHE A 419 -1.69 4.18 2.15
N ARG A 420 -0.39 4.48 2.22
CA ARG A 420 0.20 5.75 1.79
C ARG A 420 1.56 5.53 1.13
N THR A 421 1.90 6.38 0.18
CA THR A 421 3.19 6.25 -0.52
C THR A 421 3.90 7.59 -0.64
N CYS A 422 5.20 7.57 -0.90
CA CYS A 422 5.98 8.74 -1.27
C CYS A 422 5.85 8.96 -2.77
N ALA A 423 5.20 10.06 -3.18
CA ALA A 423 5.15 10.45 -4.59
C ALA A 423 6.50 11.00 -5.06
N ASN A 424 6.84 10.68 -6.30
CA ASN A 424 8.02 11.18 -6.96
C ASN A 424 7.80 12.62 -7.45
N ARG A 425 8.26 13.58 -6.64
CA ARG A 425 8.20 15.01 -6.98
C ARG A 425 9.14 15.36 -8.14
N GLU A 426 10.31 14.73 -8.19
CA GLU A 426 11.32 15.01 -9.22
C GLU A 426 10.85 14.57 -10.62
N ASP A 427 10.07 13.49 -10.69
CA ASP A 427 9.43 13.00 -11.92
C ASP A 427 8.49 14.03 -12.55
N LEU A 428 7.88 14.93 -11.77
CA LEU A 428 7.07 16.02 -12.33
C LEU A 428 7.93 17.09 -13.03
N ASP A 429 9.17 17.31 -12.58
CA ASP A 429 10.04 18.39 -13.06
C ASP A 429 11.11 17.92 -14.07
N ASP A 430 11.34 16.60 -14.20
CA ASP A 430 12.36 16.03 -15.08
C ASP A 430 11.88 15.87 -16.53
N SER A 431 12.55 16.57 -17.44
CA SER A 431 12.32 16.52 -18.89
C SER A 431 12.48 15.12 -19.54
N GLY A 432 13.15 14.18 -18.86
CA GLY A 432 13.32 12.80 -19.31
C GLY A 432 12.30 11.80 -18.73
N SER A 433 11.40 12.25 -17.86
CA SER A 433 10.45 11.41 -17.13
C SER A 433 9.19 11.09 -17.93
N ARG A 434 8.40 10.11 -17.46
CA ARG A 434 7.09 9.75 -18.02
C ARG A 434 6.05 10.89 -17.89
N THR A 435 6.22 11.77 -16.91
CA THR A 435 5.24 12.81 -16.55
C THR A 435 5.67 14.22 -16.95
N SER A 436 6.99 14.48 -17.13
CA SER A 436 7.62 15.75 -17.57
C SER A 436 6.63 16.93 -17.71
N LEU A 437 6.24 17.51 -16.58
CA LEU A 437 5.10 18.41 -16.53
C LEU A 437 5.50 19.80 -17.03
N ASP A 438 4.80 20.29 -18.06
CA ASP A 438 4.87 21.69 -18.47
C ASP A 438 3.94 22.53 -17.60
N TYR A 439 4.53 23.38 -16.75
CA TYR A 439 3.80 24.28 -15.86
C TYR A 439 4.53 25.61 -15.65
N GLU A 440 3.75 26.67 -15.45
CA GLU A 440 4.31 27.98 -15.08
C GLU A 440 4.87 27.97 -13.66
N GLN A 441 6.01 28.65 -13.47
CA GLN A 441 6.62 28.79 -12.14
C GLN A 441 5.58 29.31 -11.12
N TYR A 442 5.47 28.61 -9.98
CA TYR A 442 4.52 28.89 -8.91
C TYR A 442 3.03 28.59 -9.22
N ASP A 443 2.72 27.82 -10.26
CA ASP A 443 1.35 27.34 -10.53
C ASP A 443 0.90 26.22 -9.58
N TRP A 444 0.99 26.49 -8.27
CA TRP A 444 0.57 25.58 -7.20
C TRP A 444 -0.92 25.27 -7.26
N TRP A 445 -1.72 26.14 -7.87
CA TRP A 445 -3.16 25.96 -7.94
C TRP A 445 -3.49 24.84 -8.93
N SER A 446 -2.99 24.89 -10.17
CA SER A 446 -3.25 23.84 -11.16
C SER A 446 -2.69 22.49 -10.72
N ILE A 447 -1.51 22.47 -10.09
CA ILE A 447 -0.93 21.25 -9.51
C ILE A 447 -1.85 20.65 -8.45
N LYS A 448 -2.37 21.46 -7.50
CA LYS A 448 -3.28 20.99 -6.43
C LYS A 448 -4.59 20.41 -6.98
N GLN A 449 -5.05 20.91 -8.12
CA GLN A 449 -6.28 20.44 -8.75
C GLN A 449 -6.06 19.13 -9.52
N ALA A 450 -4.87 18.92 -10.07
CA ALA A 450 -4.55 17.77 -10.90
C ALA A 450 -4.03 16.57 -10.10
N PHE A 451 -3.08 16.80 -9.19
CA PHE A 451 -2.34 15.76 -8.47
C PHE A 451 -2.77 15.69 -7.01
N ALA A 452 -2.88 14.46 -6.49
CA ALA A 452 -3.28 14.21 -5.10
C ALA A 452 -2.10 14.40 -4.13
N ILE A 453 -1.37 15.51 -4.25
CA ILE A 453 -0.24 15.90 -3.39
C ILE A 453 -0.49 17.28 -2.79
N GLU A 454 0.13 17.55 -1.64
CA GLU A 454 0.16 18.90 -1.10
C GLU A 454 1.26 19.73 -1.79
N PRO A 455 0.94 20.80 -2.56
CA PRO A 455 1.94 21.49 -3.39
C PRO A 455 3.12 22.11 -2.59
N ARG A 456 2.88 22.44 -1.32
CA ARG A 456 3.87 23.03 -0.40
C ARG A 456 4.19 22.15 0.80
N GLY A 457 3.66 20.93 0.83
CA GLY A 457 3.76 20.01 1.95
C GLY A 457 4.72 18.87 1.69
N HIS A 458 4.45 17.75 2.34
CA HIS A 458 5.16 16.50 2.08
C HIS A 458 4.68 15.84 0.79
N THR A 459 5.51 14.97 0.23
CA THR A 459 5.19 14.18 -0.98
C THR A 459 4.34 12.94 -0.68
N PHE A 460 3.89 12.72 0.57
CA PHE A 460 3.02 11.59 0.87
C PHE A 460 1.66 11.73 0.19
N GLN A 461 1.22 10.67 -0.48
CA GLN A 461 -0.14 10.49 -0.99
C GLN A 461 -0.85 9.41 -0.19
N ASN A 462 -2.08 9.70 0.22
CA ASN A 462 -2.99 8.66 0.68
C ASN A 462 -3.45 7.87 -0.55
N VAL A 463 -3.06 6.61 -0.62
CA VAL A 463 -3.38 5.73 -1.76
C VAL A 463 -4.83 5.24 -1.65
N GLY A 464 -5.25 4.87 -0.44
CA GLY A 464 -6.60 4.44 -0.13
C GLY A 464 -6.65 3.48 1.06
N SER A 465 -7.77 2.79 1.23
CA SER A 465 -7.97 1.87 2.33
C SER A 465 -8.79 0.65 1.93
N VAL A 466 -8.44 -0.51 2.50
CA VAL A 466 -9.14 -1.77 2.24
C VAL A 466 -9.90 -2.18 3.49
N GLN A 467 -11.15 -2.59 3.34
CA GLN A 467 -11.96 -3.12 4.44
C GLN A 467 -11.34 -4.43 4.97
N THR A 468 -11.19 -4.51 6.29
CA THR A 468 -10.62 -5.65 7.01
C THR A 468 -11.73 -6.41 7.73
N LYS A 469 -12.21 -7.49 7.12
CA LYS A 469 -13.35 -8.28 7.59
C LYS A 469 -12.96 -9.75 7.73
N GLY A 470 -13.67 -10.49 8.58
CA GLY A 470 -13.47 -11.93 8.75
C GLY A 470 -13.53 -12.68 7.42
N GLY A 471 -12.59 -13.61 7.21
CA GLY A 471 -12.44 -14.39 5.99
C GLY A 471 -11.64 -13.71 4.88
N ARG A 472 -11.13 -12.48 5.09
CA ARG A 472 -10.29 -11.78 4.12
C ARG A 472 -8.80 -12.01 4.37
N ALA A 473 -8.07 -12.29 3.29
CA ALA A 473 -6.62 -12.20 3.24
C ALA A 473 -6.18 -10.94 2.49
N LEU A 474 -5.16 -10.25 2.99
CA LEU A 474 -4.54 -9.08 2.35
C LEU A 474 -3.05 -9.32 2.14
N PHE A 475 -2.53 -8.85 1.01
CA PHE A 475 -1.11 -8.90 0.67
C PHE A 475 -0.68 -7.55 0.14
N PHE A 476 0.45 -7.04 0.62
CA PHE A 476 0.97 -5.74 0.18
C PHE A 476 2.49 -5.69 0.35
N PRO A 477 3.20 -4.90 -0.46
CA PRO A 477 4.64 -4.69 -0.29
C PRO A 477 4.93 -3.77 0.89
N ASN A 478 6.19 -3.73 1.34
CA ASN A 478 6.66 -2.73 2.29
C ASN A 478 6.97 -1.36 1.63
N LEU A 479 6.13 -0.95 0.66
CA LEU A 479 6.24 0.25 -0.17
C LEU A 479 4.98 1.15 -0.08
N LEU A 480 4.04 0.81 0.81
CA LEU A 480 2.72 1.42 0.96
C LEU A 480 2.37 1.72 2.42
#